data_AF-A0A373FLU3-F1
#
_entry.id   AF-A0A373FLU3-F1
#
_cell.length_a   1.000
_cell.length_b   1.000
_cell.length_c   1.000
_cell.angle_alpha   90.00
_cell.angle_beta   90.00
_cell.angle_gamma   90.00
#
_symmetry.space_group_name_H-M   'P 1'
#
loop_
_entity.id
_entity.type
_entity.pdbx_description
1 polymer ?
#
loop_
_entity_poly.entity_id
_entity_poly.type
_entity_poly.pdbx_seq_one_letter_code
_entity_poly.pdbx_strand_id
1 'polypeptide(L)'
;MSVQENSANVQNAASGTDEEYLLSENEAQLATVLALMTGFGQGCCAVHRAPMAQRVAEQLLHMAHGAELSSDMRDFLLRLGQRWGRVSQALEQPAQDDFSHPHAHWHHSPETLQ
;
A
#
# COMPACT_ATOMS: atom_id res chain seq x y z
N MET A 1 -29.44 -61.33 -4.19
CA MET A 1 -28.94 -60.23 -5.04
C MET A 1 -29.17 -58.94 -4.27
N SER A 2 -28.11 -58.44 -3.62
CA SER A 2 -28.17 -57.32 -2.69
C SER A 2 -28.28 -56.00 -3.44
N VAL A 3 -29.28 -55.20 -3.08
CA VAL A 3 -29.48 -53.85 -3.58
C VAL A 3 -28.52 -52.94 -2.82
N GLN A 4 -27.48 -52.47 -3.50
CA GLN A 4 -26.37 -51.71 -2.94
C GLN A 4 -26.86 -50.34 -2.46
N GLU A 5 -26.57 -50.05 -1.19
CA GLU A 5 -26.93 -48.84 -0.47
C GLU A 5 -26.41 -47.57 -1.15
N ASN A 6 -27.30 -46.57 -1.24
CA ASN A 6 -27.06 -45.25 -1.79
C ASN A 6 -26.23 -44.39 -0.81
N SER A 7 -24.94 -44.70 -0.70
CA SER A 7 -23.99 -44.00 0.19
C SER A 7 -23.28 -42.81 -0.47
N ALA A 8 -23.79 -42.31 -1.61
CA ALA A 8 -23.14 -41.25 -2.38
C ALA A 8 -23.36 -39.82 -1.84
N ASN A 9 -24.00 -39.63 -0.66
CA ASN A 9 -24.29 -38.30 -0.12
C ASN A 9 -23.27 -37.79 0.92
N VAL A 10 -22.12 -38.46 1.11
CA VAL A 10 -21.09 -38.07 2.10
C VAL A 10 -19.78 -37.62 1.43
N GLN A 11 -19.87 -37.02 0.24
CA GLN A 11 -18.70 -36.46 -0.45
C GLN A 11 -18.90 -35.00 -0.90
N ASN A 12 -20.01 -34.36 -0.51
CA ASN A 12 -20.23 -32.93 -0.72
C ASN A 12 -19.73 -32.07 0.46
N ALA A 13 -18.63 -32.48 1.09
CA ALA A 13 -18.11 -31.83 2.30
C ALA A 13 -16.60 -31.51 2.27
N ALA A 14 -15.92 -31.66 1.13
CA ALA A 14 -14.46 -31.49 1.09
C ALA A 14 -13.90 -31.01 -0.26
N SER A 15 -14.50 -29.98 -0.85
CA SER A 15 -13.79 -29.15 -1.83
C SER A 15 -14.13 -27.68 -1.60
N GLY A 16 -13.95 -27.23 -0.35
CA GLY A 16 -13.54 -25.84 -0.15
C GLY A 16 -12.13 -25.73 -0.68
N THR A 17 -12.00 -25.59 -2.01
CA THR A 17 -10.75 -25.16 -2.61
C THR A 17 -10.53 -23.76 -2.07
N ASP A 18 -9.65 -23.66 -1.07
CA ASP A 18 -9.02 -22.43 -0.67
C ASP A 18 -8.20 -21.96 -1.89
N GLU A 19 -8.86 -21.25 -2.80
CA GLU A 19 -8.25 -20.78 -4.04
C GLU A 19 -7.43 -19.54 -3.68
N GLU A 20 -6.30 -19.74 -3.00
CA GLU A 20 -5.35 -18.70 -2.67
C GLU A 20 -4.83 -18.09 -3.99
N TYR A 21 -5.38 -16.93 -4.37
CA TYR A 21 -4.93 -16.19 -5.53
C TYR A 21 -3.52 -15.67 -5.28
N LEU A 22 -2.52 -16.41 -5.74
CA LEU A 22 -1.13 -15.97 -5.76
C LEU A 22 -1.00 -14.83 -6.76
N LEU A 23 -0.70 -13.64 -6.27
CA LEU A 23 -0.46 -12.45 -7.09
C LEU A 23 0.68 -12.73 -8.07
N SER A 24 0.51 -12.36 -9.33
CA SER A 24 1.63 -12.30 -10.27
C SER A 24 2.68 -11.31 -9.76
N GLU A 25 3.93 -11.43 -10.22
CA GLU A 25 5.02 -10.55 -9.78
C GLU A 25 4.67 -9.06 -9.96
N ASN A 26 4.04 -8.70 -11.08
CA ASN A 26 3.61 -7.34 -11.37
C ASN A 26 2.50 -6.87 -10.40
N GLU A 27 1.54 -7.73 -10.07
CA GLU A 27 0.48 -7.41 -9.12
C GLU A 27 1.02 -7.31 -7.69
N ALA A 28 1.96 -8.16 -7.31
CA ALA A 28 2.64 -8.09 -6.02
C ALA A 28 3.45 -6.80 -5.89
N GLN A 29 4.14 -6.37 -6.96
CA GLN A 29 4.83 -5.08 -7.00
C GLN A 29 3.86 -3.91 -6.89
N LEU A 30 2.74 -3.92 -7.61
CA LEU A 30 1.71 -2.90 -7.51
C LEU A 30 1.11 -2.84 -6.09
N ALA A 31 0.76 -4.00 -5.52
CA ALA A 31 0.25 -4.09 -4.16
C ALA A 31 1.25 -3.53 -3.14
N THR A 32 2.54 -3.81 -3.33
CA THR A 32 3.61 -3.26 -2.49
C THR A 32 3.68 -1.73 -2.60
N VAL A 33 3.61 -1.18 -3.81
CA VAL A 33 3.59 0.28 -4.02
C VAL A 33 2.37 0.92 -3.35
N LEU A 34 1.18 0.34 -3.50
CA LEU A 34 -0.04 0.82 -2.86
C LEU A 34 0.05 0.74 -1.33
N ALA A 35 0.61 -0.34 -0.78
CA ALA A 35 0.83 -0.49 0.65
C ALA A 35 1.80 0.57 1.19
N LEU A 36 2.89 0.87 0.46
CA LEU A 36 3.83 1.93 0.84
C LEU A 36 3.20 3.32 0.74
N MET A 37 2.43 3.61 -0.31
CA MET A 37 1.72 4.88 -0.45
C MET A 37 0.69 5.06 0.68
N THR A 38 0.04 3.98 1.10
CA THR A 38 -0.89 3.99 2.24
C THR A 38 -0.16 4.21 3.56
N GLY A 39 0.94 3.47 3.80
CA GLY A 39 1.77 3.62 4.99
C GLY A 39 2.43 5.00 5.07
N PHE A 40 2.74 5.63 3.94
CA PHE A 40 3.26 7.00 3.89
C PHE A 40 2.25 8.01 4.46
N GLY A 41 0.96 7.87 4.12
CA GLY A 41 -0.11 8.73 4.65
C GLY A 41 -0.36 8.54 6.15
N GLN A 42 -0.05 7.35 6.68
CA GLN A 42 -0.20 7.00 8.10
C GLN A 42 1.12 7.12 8.90
N GLY A 43 2.21 7.54 8.27
CA GLY A 43 3.55 7.49 8.86
C GLY A 43 3.75 8.49 10.00
N CYS A 44 4.38 8.03 11.09
CA CYS A 44 4.53 8.79 12.34
C CYS A 44 5.48 10.01 12.23
N CYS A 45 6.53 9.98 11.40
CA CYS A 45 7.51 11.08 11.33
C CYS A 45 8.15 11.26 9.95
N ALA A 46 8.65 12.48 9.69
CA ALA A 46 9.30 12.86 8.42
C ALA A 46 10.51 11.99 8.07
N VAL A 47 11.27 11.56 9.10
CA VAL A 47 12.46 10.69 8.97
C VAL A 47 12.12 9.35 8.32
N HIS A 48 10.93 8.78 8.56
CA HIS A 48 10.49 7.55 7.90
C HIS A 48 9.73 7.82 6.61
N ARG A 49 9.06 8.97 6.49
CA ARG A 49 8.32 9.33 5.27
C ARG A 49 9.23 9.62 4.08
N ALA A 50 10.37 10.26 4.29
CA ALA A 50 11.35 10.54 3.23
C ALA A 50 11.87 9.27 2.52
N PRO A 51 12.40 8.25 3.23
CA PRO A 51 12.85 7.01 2.61
C PRO A 51 11.69 6.16 2.08
N MET A 52 10.48 6.23 2.68
CA MET A 52 9.30 5.57 2.11
C MET A 52 8.91 6.19 0.75
N ALA A 53 8.88 7.52 0.65
CA ALA A 53 8.60 8.21 -0.61
C ALA A 53 9.64 7.89 -1.69
N GLN A 54 10.92 7.82 -1.29
CA GLN A 54 12.00 7.41 -2.20
C GLN A 54 11.76 5.98 -2.72
N ARG A 55 11.45 5.04 -1.81
CA ARG A 55 11.21 3.64 -2.19
C ARG A 55 10.01 3.47 -3.13
N VAL A 56 8.95 4.26 -2.93
CA VAL A 56 7.82 4.33 -3.86
C VAL A 56 8.27 4.79 -5.24
N ALA A 57 9.09 5.84 -5.32
CA ALA A 57 9.59 6.35 -6.59
C ALA A 57 10.46 5.31 -7.35
N GLU A 58 11.34 4.62 -6.63
CA GLU A 58 12.20 3.57 -7.19
C GLU A 58 11.38 2.38 -7.71
N GLN A 59 10.39 1.91 -6.95
CA GLN A 59 9.54 0.79 -7.37
C GLN A 59 8.69 1.14 -8.59
N LEU A 60 8.15 2.36 -8.66
CA LEU A 60 7.41 2.84 -9.82
C LEU A 60 8.28 2.91 -11.09
N LEU A 61 9.53 3.35 -10.94
CA LEU A 61 10.49 3.37 -12.05
C LEU A 61 10.81 1.94 -12.51
N HIS A 62 11.04 1.02 -11.56
CA HIS A 62 11.32 -0.38 -11.87
C HIS A 62 10.14 -1.03 -12.63
N MET A 63 8.91 -0.82 -12.16
CA MET A 63 7.71 -1.26 -12.84
C MET A 63 7.62 -0.67 -14.24
N ALA A 64 7.89 0.63 -14.42
CA ALA A 64 7.85 1.27 -15.73
C ALA A 64 8.80 0.63 -16.76
N HIS A 65 9.90 0.02 -16.32
CA HIS A 65 10.83 -0.70 -17.19
C HIS A 65 10.37 -2.10 -17.61
N GLY A 66 9.28 -2.63 -17.03
CA GLY A 66 8.68 -3.91 -17.40
C GLY A 66 8.29 -3.99 -18.88
N ALA A 67 8.40 -5.19 -19.45
CA ALA A 67 8.24 -5.44 -20.89
C ALA A 67 6.76 -5.51 -21.35
N GLU A 68 5.82 -5.73 -20.44
CA GLU A 68 4.40 -6.00 -20.77
C GLU A 68 3.46 -4.79 -20.56
N LEU A 69 4.02 -3.60 -20.33
CA LEU A 69 3.22 -2.40 -20.08
C LEU A 69 2.85 -1.69 -21.39
N SER A 70 1.62 -1.20 -21.46
CA SER A 70 1.23 -0.27 -22.52
C SER A 70 2.06 1.01 -22.44
N SER A 71 2.24 1.69 -23.58
CA SER A 71 2.97 2.96 -23.64
C SER A 71 2.40 3.99 -22.66
N ASP A 72 1.08 4.09 -22.57
CA ASP A 72 0.40 5.03 -21.68
C ASP A 72 0.62 4.69 -20.20
N MET A 73 0.61 3.40 -19.84
CA MET A 73 0.85 2.96 -18.46
C MET A 73 2.31 3.21 -18.07
N ARG A 74 3.26 2.96 -18.97
CA ARG A 74 4.68 3.28 -18.75
C ARG A 74 4.86 4.79 -18.51
N ASP A 75 4.26 5.63 -19.35
CA ASP A 75 4.34 7.09 -19.18
C ASP A 75 3.70 7.56 -17.87
N PHE A 76 2.58 6.95 -17.49
CA PHE A 76 1.92 7.21 -16.20
C PHE A 76 2.84 6.86 -15.03
N LEU A 77 3.43 5.66 -15.03
CA LEU A 77 4.34 5.21 -13.96
C LEU A 77 5.59 6.10 -13.86
N LEU A 78 6.16 6.51 -14.99
CA LEU A 78 7.30 7.44 -15.02
C LEU A 78 6.94 8.80 -14.41
N ARG A 79 5.79 9.38 -14.79
CA ARG A 79 5.31 10.66 -14.23
C ARG A 79 5.02 10.54 -12.73
N LEU A 80 4.43 9.42 -12.32
CA LEU A 80 4.13 9.16 -10.91
C LEU A 80 5.40 8.98 -10.08
N GLY A 81 6.39 8.23 -10.59
CA GLY A 81 7.70 8.08 -9.97
C GLY A 81 8.43 9.41 -9.82
N GLN A 82 8.43 10.25 -10.85
CA GLN A 82 9.00 11.61 -10.77
C GLN A 82 8.32 12.47 -9.69
N ARG A 83 6.99 12.38 -9.58
CA ARG A 83 6.24 13.10 -8.55
C ARG A 83 6.64 12.65 -7.15
N TRP A 84 6.76 11.34 -6.92
CA TRP A 84 7.21 10.79 -5.64
C TRP A 84 8.67 11.14 -5.32
N GLY A 85 9.54 11.21 -6.32
CA GLY A 85 10.91 11.71 -6.15
C GLY A 85 10.95 13.16 -5.63
N ARG A 86 10.07 14.04 -6.14
CA ARG A 86 9.93 15.41 -5.61
C ARG A 86 9.41 15.43 -4.18
N VAL A 87 8.46 14.55 -3.84
CA VAL A 87 7.95 14.42 -2.46
C VAL A 87 9.06 13.98 -1.51
N SER A 88 9.89 13.01 -1.90
CA SER A 88 11.04 12.58 -1.12
C SER A 88 12.02 13.74 -0.87
N GLN A 89 12.43 14.46 -1.93
CA GLN A 89 13.32 15.62 -1.80
C GLN A 89 12.73 16.75 -0.93
N ALA A 90 11.42 16.96 -0.99
CA ALA A 90 10.76 17.96 -0.14
C ALA A 90 10.78 17.58 1.35
N LEU A 91 10.82 16.29 1.67
CA LEU A 91 10.88 15.78 3.04
C LEU A 91 12.31 15.68 3.59
N GLU A 92 13.31 15.54 2.72
CA GLU A 92 14.73 15.57 3.10
C GLU A 92 15.26 16.99 3.35
N GLN A 93 14.62 17.99 2.76
CA GLN A 93 14.91 19.38 3.10
C GLN A 93 14.47 19.61 4.56
N PRO A 94 15.38 20.05 5.45
CA PRO A 94 14.97 20.47 6.78
C PRO A 94 13.93 21.57 6.59
N ALA A 95 12.71 21.31 7.05
CA ALA A 95 11.71 22.35 7.17
C ALA A 95 12.42 23.49 7.89
N GLN A 96 12.50 24.67 7.27
CA GLN A 96 12.88 25.84 8.02
C GLN A 96 11.88 25.93 9.16
N ASP A 97 12.37 25.68 10.37
CA ASP A 97 11.61 25.69 11.59
C ASP A 97 10.80 26.99 11.67
N ASP A 98 9.49 26.88 11.42
CA ASP A 98 8.53 27.81 12.01
C ASP A 98 8.06 27.17 13.31
N PHE A 99 8.88 27.33 14.36
CA PHE A 99 8.51 27.03 15.73
C PHE A 99 7.22 27.80 16.05
N SER A 100 6.04 27.15 15.98
CA SER A 100 4.88 27.36 16.87
C SER A 100 3.58 26.81 16.29
N HIS A 101 3.33 25.51 16.36
CA HIS A 101 1.96 25.02 16.54
C HIS A 101 1.98 23.83 17.51
N PRO A 102 1.64 24.00 18.79
CA PRO A 102 1.33 22.86 19.63
C PRO A 102 0.19 22.09 18.95
N HIS A 103 0.42 20.80 18.73
CA HIS A 103 -0.60 19.90 18.19
C HIS A 103 -1.89 20.12 18.94
N ALA A 104 -2.97 20.46 18.23
CA ALA A 104 -4.30 20.56 18.81
C ALA A 104 -4.61 19.23 19.50
N HIS A 105 -4.46 19.22 20.82
CA HIS A 105 -4.81 18.10 21.66
C HIS A 105 -6.34 18.01 21.56
N TRP A 106 -6.87 17.03 20.82
CA TRP A 106 -8.30 16.83 20.57
C TRP A 106 -9.14 16.53 21.83
N HIS A 107 -8.56 16.72 23.01
CA HIS A 107 -9.21 16.62 24.30
C HIS A 107 -8.92 17.88 25.10
N HIS A 108 -9.83 18.87 24.99
CA HIS A 108 -10.06 19.74 26.13
C HIS A 108 -10.76 18.89 27.19
N SER A 109 -10.06 18.58 28.28
CA SER A 109 -10.72 18.13 29.50
C SER A 109 -11.65 19.26 29.95
N PRO A 110 -12.98 19.04 30.10
CA PRO A 110 -13.84 20.04 30.70
C PRO A 110 -13.50 20.09 32.19
N GLU A 111 -12.59 20.98 32.57
CA GLU A 111 -12.53 21.42 33.96
C GLU A 111 -13.78 22.25 34.25
N THR A 112 -14.56 21.74 35.21
CA THR A 112 -15.47 22.44 36.12
C THR A 112 -16.66 23.21 35.52
N LEU A 113 -17.84 22.58 35.59
CA LEU A 113 -19.08 23.31 35.91
C LEU A 113 -19.30 23.18 37.42
N GLN A 114 -19.26 24.34 38.08
CA GLN A 114 -19.58 24.58 39.49
C GLN A 114 -21.04 24.21 39.81
#